data_AF-A0A1Y5G1G2-F1
#
_entry.id   AF-A0A1Y5G1G2-F1
#
_cell.length_a   1.000
_cell.length_b   1.000
_cell.length_c   1.000
_cell.angle_alpha   90.00
_cell.angle_beta   90.00
_cell.angle_gamma   90.00
#
_symmetry.space_group_name_H-M   'P 1'
#
loop_
_entity.id
_entity.type
_entity.pdbx_description
1 polymer ?
#
loop_
_entity_poly.entity_id
_entity_poly.type
_entity_poly.pdbx_seq_one_letter_code
_entity_poly.pdbx_strand_id
1 'polypeptide(L)' 'SADQILSFLDAGKIITPSGKGIDTPIHSICVHGDSEGAVAIANRVKERLEQAGYKLVTLPEVMGQG' A
#
# COMPACT_ATOMS: atom_id res chain seq x y z
N SER A 1 -8.48 -0.38 -3.81
CA SER A 1 -8.46 1.09 -4.01
C SER A 1 -7.41 1.72 -3.12
N ALA A 2 -7.06 3.00 -3.29
CA ALA A 2 -6.07 3.66 -2.44
C ALA A 2 -6.48 3.69 -0.96
N ASP A 3 -7.76 3.96 -0.66
CA ASP A 3 -8.27 3.93 0.73
C ASP A 3 -8.25 2.52 1.34
N GLN A 4 -8.51 1.48 0.56
CA GLN A 4 -8.41 0.10 1.05
C GLN A 4 -6.98 -0.26 1.47
N ILE A 5 -5.98 0.18 0.70
CA ILE A 5 -4.57 -0.02 1.04
C ILE A 5 -4.27 0.66 2.38
N LEU A 6 -4.74 1.89 2.59
CA LEU A 6 -4.56 2.58 3.87
C LEU A 6 -5.22 1.85 5.04
N SER A 7 -6.42 1.31 4.86
CA SER A 7 -7.07 0.49 5.89
C SER A 7 -6.24 -0.74 6.26
N PHE A 8 -5.53 -1.34 5.30
CA PHE A 8 -4.66 -2.48 5.58
C PHE A 8 -3.40 -2.08 6.34
N LEU A 9 -2.79 -0.95 5.96
CA LEU A 9 -1.61 -0.40 6.62
C LEU A 9 -1.91 0.01 8.07
N ASP A 10 -3.01 0.73 8.29
CA ASP A 10 -3.47 1.13 9.63
C ASP A 10 -3.74 -0.08 10.54
N ALA A 11 -4.39 -1.11 10.00
CA ALA A 11 -4.69 -2.33 10.75
C ALA A 11 -3.49 -3.27 10.93
N GLY A 12 -2.39 -3.08 10.19
CA GLY A 12 -1.29 -4.06 10.10
C GLY A 12 -1.73 -5.43 9.57
N LYS A 13 -2.81 -5.47 8.80
CA LYS A 13 -3.52 -6.69 8.40
C LYS A 13 -4.11 -6.56 7.00
N ILE A 14 -4.19 -7.67 6.29
CA ILE A 14 -5.05 -7.76 5.11
C ILE A 14 -6.48 -8.02 5.56
N ILE A 15 -7.41 -7.11 5.22
CA ILE A 15 -8.82 -7.28 5.54
C ILE A 15 -9.51 -8.02 4.38
N THR A 16 -10.03 -9.21 4.68
CA THR A 16 -10.79 -10.02 3.73
C THR A 16 -12.17 -9.42 3.44
N PRO A 17 -12.86 -9.86 2.37
CA PRO A 17 -14.22 -9.40 2.07
C PRO A 17 -15.24 -9.65 3.18
N SER A 18 -15.03 -10.68 4.02
CA SER A 18 -15.87 -10.96 5.19
C SER A 18 -15.54 -10.09 6.41
N GLY A 19 -14.57 -9.18 6.32
CA GLY A 19 -14.11 -8.33 7.41
C GLY A 19 -13.06 -8.95 8.33
N LYS A 20 -12.73 -10.25 8.17
CA LYS A 20 -11.66 -10.90 8.93
C LYS A 20 -10.31 -10.31 8.54
N GLY A 21 -9.51 -9.91 9.52
CA GLY A 21 -8.11 -9.50 9.33
C GLY A 21 -7.14 -10.68 9.36
N ILE A 22 -6.16 -10.67 8.46
CA ILE A 22 -5.03 -11.59 8.42
C ILE A 22 -3.77 -10.79 8.77
N ASP A 23 -3.09 -11.14 9.85
CA ASP A 23 -1.82 -10.50 10.24
C ASP A 23 -0.80 -10.61 9.12
N THR A 24 -0.28 -9.48 8.69
CA THR A 24 0.65 -9.40 7.56
C THR A 24 1.54 -8.19 7.73
N PRO A 25 2.86 -8.34 7.90
CA PRO A 25 3.76 -7.20 7.86
C PRO A 25 3.83 -6.67 6.42
N ILE A 26 3.30 -5.48 6.20
CA ILE A 26 3.19 -4.86 4.87
C ILE A 26 4.38 -3.92 4.67
N HIS A 27 5.31 -4.33 3.80
CA HIS A 27 6.50 -3.51 3.46
C HIS A 27 6.45 -2.92 2.05
N SER A 28 5.61 -3.50 1.18
CA SER A 28 5.51 -3.08 -0.21
C SER A 28 4.09 -3.27 -0.73
N ILE A 29 3.75 -2.47 -1.74
CA ILE A 29 2.48 -2.52 -2.45
C ILE A 29 2.82 -2.72 -3.93
N CYS A 30 2.33 -3.80 -4.51
CA CYS A 30 2.46 -4.03 -5.94
C CYS A 30 1.48 -3.14 -6.70
N VAL A 31 1.95 -2.49 -7.75
CA VAL A 31 1.13 -1.74 -8.70
C VAL A 31 1.43 -2.26 -10.10
N HIS A 32 0.44 -2.13 -10.98
CA HIS A 32 0.58 -2.57 -12.36
C HIS A 32 0.78 -1.40 -13.32
N GLY A 33 1.30 -1.71 -14.51
CA GLY A 33 1.54 -0.77 -15.61
C GLY A 33 1.13 -1.32 -16.98
N ASP A 34 0.31 -2.36 -17.01
CA ASP A 34 -0.05 -3.11 -18.23
C ASP A 34 -1.10 -2.44 -19.12
N SER A 35 -1.76 -1.39 -18.62
CA SER A 35 -2.88 -0.73 -19.30
C SER A 35 -2.73 0.79 -19.26
N GLU A 36 -3.37 1.50 -20.20
CA GLU A 36 -3.31 2.98 -20.28
C GLU A 36 -3.70 3.67 -18.96
N GLY A 37 -4.69 3.13 -18.24
CA GLY A 37 -5.14 3.66 -16.94
C GLY A 37 -4.29 3.22 -15.74
N ALA A 38 -3.39 2.25 -15.89
CA ALA A 38 -2.68 1.64 -14.76
C ALA A 38 -1.72 2.62 -14.07
N VAL A 39 -1.04 3.46 -14.86
CA VAL A 39 -0.12 4.49 -14.35
C VAL A 39 -0.88 5.56 -13.56
N ALA A 40 -2.07 5.96 -14.00
CA ALA A 40 -2.90 6.91 -13.26
C ALA A 40 -3.33 6.33 -11.90
N ILE A 41 -3.66 5.03 -11.86
CA ILE A 41 -3.97 4.33 -10.60
C ILE A 41 -2.73 4.30 -9.68
N ALA A 42 -1.56 3.95 -10.21
CA ALA A 42 -0.32 3.93 -9.44
C ALA A 42 0.02 5.31 -8.83
N ASN A 43 -0.12 6.38 -9.62
CA ASN A 43 0.07 7.75 -9.13
C ASN A 43 -0.93 8.10 -8.03
N ARG A 44 -2.21 7.76 -8.19
CA ARG A 44 -3.23 8.02 -7.17
C ARG A 44 -2.94 7.27 -5.86
N VAL A 45 -2.41 6.04 -5.93
CA VAL A 45 -1.99 5.29 -4.74
C VAL A 45 -0.83 6.02 -4.07
N LYS A 46 0.19 6.43 -4.83
CA LYS A 46 1.32 7.21 -4.30
C LYS A 46 0.86 8.48 -3.59
N GLU A 47 0.08 9.33 -4.26
CA GLU A 47 -0.40 10.60 -3.69
C GLU A 47 -1.18 10.39 -2.40
N ARG A 48 -2.04 9.37 -2.37
CA ARG A 48 -2.88 9.08 -1.21
C ARG A 48 -2.06 8.59 -0.01
N LEU A 49 -0.99 7.81 -0.23
CA LEU A 49 -0.06 7.38 0.80
C LEU A 49 0.75 8.57 1.34
N GLU A 50 1.27 9.43 0.46
CA GLU A 50 2.02 10.64 0.86
C GLU A 50 1.13 11.59 1.68
N GLN A 51 -0.13 11.80 1.26
CA GLN A 51 -1.12 12.60 2.01
C GLN A 51 -1.44 12.01 3.38
N ALA A 52 -1.37 10.69 3.53
CA ALA A 52 -1.55 10.01 4.82
C ALA A 52 -0.28 10.02 5.68
N GLY A 53 0.80 10.69 5.25
CA GLY A 53 2.05 10.85 6.00
C GLY A 53 3.07 9.73 5.79
N TYR A 54 2.83 8.80 4.86
CA TYR A 54 3.80 7.75 4.55
C TYR A 54 4.92 8.30 3.65
N LYS A 55 6.16 7.90 3.96
CA LYS A 55 7.31 8.11 3.08
C LYS A 55 7.52 6.85 2.24
N LEU A 56 7.52 7.01 0.91
CA LEU A 56 7.91 5.92 0.02
C LEU A 56 9.43 5.85 -0.06
N VAL A 57 9.98 4.67 0.23
CA VAL A 57 11.41 4.37 0.17
C VAL A 57 11.61 3.03 -0.53
N THR A 58 12.86 2.68 -0.82
CA THR A 58 13.16 1.38 -1.40
C THR A 58 12.98 0.27 -0.37
N LEU A 59 12.69 -0.95 -0.83
CA LEU A 59 12.52 -2.09 0.06
C LEU A 59 13.74 -2.34 0.98
N PRO A 60 15.01 -2.21 0.52
CA PRO A 60 16.17 -2.28 1.41
C PRO A 60 16.16 -1.23 2.53
N GLU A 61 15.70 -0.01 2.26
CA GLU A 61 15.58 1.04 3.29
C GLU A 61 14.51 0.68 4.34
N VAL A 62 13.38 0.08 3.93
CA VAL A 62 12.35 -0.40 4.88
C VAL A 62 12.88 -1.56 5.72
N MET A 63 13.55 -2.53 5.09
CA MET A 63 14.02 -3.74 5.77
C MET A 63 15.27 -3.51 6.64
N GLY A 64 16.04 -2.46 6.35
CA GLY A 64 17.19 -2.03 7.16
C GLY A 64 16.80 -1.18 8.37
N GLN A 65 15.54 -0.77 8.48
CA GLN A 65 14.97 -0.12 9.65
C GLN A 65 14.49 -1.19 10.62
N GLY A 66 15.38 -1.58 11.54
CA GLY A 66 15.10 -2.53 12.62
C GLY A 66 14.14 -2.00 13.67
#